data_AF-A0A7L3NQL8-F1
#
_entry.id   AF-A0A7L3NQL8-F1
#
_cell.length_a   1.000
_cell.length_b   1.000
_cell.length_c   1.000
_cell.angle_alpha   90.00
_cell.angle_beta   90.00
_cell.angle_gamma   90.00
#
_symmetry.space_group_name_H-M   'P 1'
#
loop_
_entity.id
_entity.type
_entity.pdbx_description
1 polymer ?
#
loop_
_entity_poly.entity_id
_entity_poly.type
_entity_poly.pdbx_seq_one_letter_code
_entity_poly.pdbx_strand_id
1 'polypeptide(L)'
;KFAVGGQKLYVRLFQRKLNWLKVNKIEYGEISMDLSPIIEELAEARFLQTESELEDLCEGLDLLSAPELKTLAKVFHLPNPNGQKQQLVDDFLRLAKQRSVFSRSQAGIGTVILKRVKELAGKSVRVCKGPRALFSRILLLFSLPDSMEDEEAGSAGQGQLFTVLMVNMGRMVFPSYTVNRKTQVFQDREDLIRYATAAHMSNDIATAMVNGNWEEANHLYMCAKETWNDLKNHPSLSCHRILPEYLRRFTVGWVYTRILSQGVEILQRLHMYKEAVQELQTLLSQDVYCTDSRGRWWDRLALNLHQHLKNPKKAITIIRNGLADPFVRTGHRLALYQRALRIRDSPSCKQFRCLVHDLPVITVEDVTHVTIKGNMCPQMGMGKSVFLMEDICEKEGGGNFSASTVMCSVEELALNHYRQHGFDQGIHGEGSTFITLYGILMWDIIFMDDIPDVFRNSYQMAPLDLYTDSFYESRRDVIEARLQQLHSASSETLGKLMADIWTAQEGKAAALVSWGRFTSLQQAQSLVSCLGGMFLSGVFRRLSKDLRHCRGGLPDLVVWCTHTHHFKLVEVKGPNDRLSHKQILWLSELKHLGATVEVCHVQAVGGKSKRLS
;
A
#
# COMPACT_ATOMS: atom_id res chain seq x y z
N LYS A 1 18.84 28.01 -18.92
CA LYS A 1 19.62 27.00 -18.15
C LYS A 1 19.93 27.63 -16.81
N PHE A 2 19.42 27.09 -15.70
CA PHE A 2 19.60 27.67 -14.37
C PHE A 2 21.01 27.45 -13.83
N ALA A 3 21.47 28.36 -12.97
CA ALA A 3 22.62 28.12 -12.11
C ALA A 3 22.38 26.89 -11.20
N VAL A 4 23.45 26.27 -10.72
CA VAL A 4 23.35 25.09 -9.83
C VAL A 4 22.55 25.42 -8.57
N GLY A 5 22.71 26.63 -8.03
CA GLY A 5 21.91 27.13 -6.90
C GLY A 5 20.42 27.17 -7.20
N GLY A 6 20.02 27.71 -8.36
CA GLY A 6 18.62 27.75 -8.82
C GLY A 6 18.03 26.35 -9.00
N GLN A 7 18.78 25.41 -9.57
CA GLN A 7 18.34 24.01 -9.69
C GLN A 7 18.10 23.37 -8.32
N LYS A 8 19.06 23.51 -7.39
CA LYS A 8 18.95 22.97 -6.02
C LYS A 8 17.75 23.57 -5.29
N LEU A 9 17.57 24.89 -5.33
CA LEU A 9 16.49 25.57 -4.63
C LEU A 9 15.12 25.18 -5.21
N TYR A 10 15.00 25.12 -6.54
CA TYR A 10 13.75 24.70 -7.17
C TYR A 10 13.36 23.29 -6.76
N VAL A 11 14.29 22.33 -6.76
CA VAL A 11 14.00 20.95 -6.35
C VAL A 11 13.57 20.89 -4.88
N ARG A 12 14.22 21.63 -3.98
CA ARG A 12 13.81 21.75 -2.57
C ARG A 12 12.38 22.28 -2.41
N LEU A 13 12.02 23.33 -3.17
CA LEU A 13 10.68 23.91 -3.10
C LEU A 13 9.63 23.04 -3.79
N PHE A 14 9.98 22.37 -4.89
CA PHE A 14 9.13 21.40 -5.58
C PHE A 14 8.70 20.26 -4.66
N GLN A 15 9.64 19.80 -3.83
CA GLN A 15 9.47 18.74 -2.84
C GLN A 15 8.52 19.08 -1.68
N ARG A 16 8.28 20.37 -1.40
CA ARG A 16 7.37 20.82 -0.34
C ARG A 16 5.91 20.78 -0.79
N LYS A 17 4.99 20.85 0.19
CA LYS A 17 3.57 21.10 -0.09
C LYS A 17 3.44 22.40 -0.90
N LEU A 18 2.58 22.38 -1.91
CA LEU A 18 2.37 23.51 -2.82
C LEU A 18 1.58 24.64 -2.13
N ASN A 19 2.28 25.44 -1.35
CA ASN A 19 1.74 26.60 -0.64
C ASN A 19 2.62 27.83 -0.89
N TRP A 20 2.10 29.01 -0.55
CA TRP A 20 2.93 30.21 -0.42
C TRP A 20 3.89 30.07 0.76
N LEU A 21 5.10 30.61 0.59
CA LEU A 21 6.17 30.59 1.57
C LEU A 21 6.73 31.99 1.75
N LYS A 22 6.86 32.44 2.99
CA LYS A 22 7.56 33.70 3.29
C LYS A 22 9.05 33.51 3.00
N VAL A 23 9.66 34.46 2.28
CA VAL A 23 11.08 34.37 1.87
C VAL A 23 12.00 34.24 3.09
N ASN A 24 11.68 34.95 4.18
CA ASN A 24 12.43 34.87 5.45
C ASN A 24 12.28 33.55 6.22
N LYS A 25 11.48 32.60 5.73
CA LYS A 25 11.35 31.23 6.27
C LYS A 25 11.95 30.18 5.35
N ILE A 26 12.59 30.59 4.26
CA ILE A 26 13.30 29.71 3.34
C ILE A 26 14.79 29.81 3.68
N GLU A 27 15.32 28.78 4.32
CA GLU A 27 16.72 28.71 4.75
C GLU A 27 17.32 27.40 4.25
N TYR A 28 18.34 27.50 3.38
CA TYR A 28 19.10 26.38 2.84
C TYR A 28 20.58 26.77 2.76
N GLY A 29 21.25 26.74 3.90
CA GLY A 29 22.65 27.17 4.03
C GLY A 29 23.61 26.35 3.15
N GLU A 30 23.24 25.14 2.75
CA GLU A 30 23.99 24.31 1.81
C GLU A 30 23.90 24.77 0.35
N ILE A 31 22.97 25.68 0.04
CA ILE A 31 22.77 26.26 -1.30
C ILE A 31 23.42 27.64 -1.36
N SER A 32 23.06 28.54 -0.45
CA SER A 32 23.61 29.89 -0.33
C SER A 32 23.22 30.50 1.02
N MET A 33 24.04 31.41 1.55
CA MET A 33 23.70 32.23 2.72
C MET A 33 22.63 33.29 2.39
N ASP A 34 22.62 33.79 1.16
CA ASP A 34 21.56 34.67 0.65
C ASP A 34 20.88 34.00 -0.56
N LEU A 35 19.60 33.68 -0.40
CA LEU A 35 18.77 33.05 -1.44
C LEU A 35 18.05 34.08 -2.32
N SER A 36 18.09 35.38 -1.98
CA SER A 36 17.42 36.45 -2.73
C SER A 36 17.74 36.45 -4.22
N PRO A 37 19.02 36.43 -4.68
CA PRO A 37 19.33 36.44 -6.10
C PRO A 37 18.88 35.16 -6.82
N ILE A 38 18.85 34.03 -6.12
CA ILE A 38 18.40 32.74 -6.67
C ILE A 38 16.88 32.72 -6.80
N ILE A 39 16.16 33.30 -5.83
CA ILE A 39 14.71 33.46 -5.89
C ILE A 39 14.32 34.38 -7.04
N GLU A 40 15.05 35.48 -7.25
CA GLU A 40 14.85 36.40 -8.37
C GLU A 40 15.09 35.69 -9.71
N GLU A 41 16.19 34.95 -9.88
CA GLU A 41 16.46 34.11 -11.07
C GLU A 41 15.28 33.17 -11.39
N LEU A 42 14.76 32.47 -10.37
CA LEU A 42 13.65 31.53 -10.54
C LEU A 42 12.30 32.24 -10.81
N ALA A 43 12.08 33.43 -10.26
CA ALA A 43 10.88 34.22 -10.49
C ALA A 43 10.86 34.82 -11.91
N GLU A 44 11.98 35.38 -12.36
CA GLU A 44 12.16 35.89 -13.73
C GLU A 44 11.93 34.80 -14.77
N ALA A 45 12.41 33.58 -14.51
CA ALA A 45 12.20 32.44 -15.36
C ALA A 45 10.80 31.82 -15.26
N ARG A 46 9.89 32.36 -14.43
CA ARG A 46 8.53 31.85 -14.18
C ARG A 46 8.47 30.44 -13.57
N PHE A 47 9.45 30.08 -12.75
CA PHE A 47 9.42 28.87 -11.93
C PHE A 47 8.90 29.16 -10.51
N LEU A 48 9.03 30.40 -10.05
CA LEU A 48 8.38 30.94 -8.85
C LEU A 48 7.44 32.10 -9.22
N GLN A 49 6.37 32.22 -8.45
CA GLN A 49 5.49 33.39 -8.39
C GLN A 49 5.85 34.19 -7.15
N THR A 50 5.79 35.52 -7.23
CA THR A 50 6.00 36.41 -6.08
C THR A 50 4.68 36.89 -5.49
N GLU A 51 4.70 37.54 -4.32
CA GLU A 51 3.49 38.02 -3.66
C GLU A 51 2.65 38.95 -4.54
N SER A 52 3.24 39.57 -5.58
CA SER A 52 2.50 40.35 -6.57
C SER A 52 1.36 39.54 -7.22
N GLU A 53 1.56 38.25 -7.46
CA GLU A 53 0.60 37.30 -8.06
C GLU A 53 -0.32 36.62 -7.03
N LEU A 54 -0.21 36.95 -5.74
CA LEU A 54 -1.13 36.45 -4.70
C LEU A 54 -2.45 37.23 -4.77
N GLU A 55 -3.48 36.58 -5.34
CA GLU A 55 -4.85 37.10 -5.51
C GLU A 55 -5.91 36.36 -4.68
N ASP A 56 -5.64 35.11 -4.29
CA ASP A 56 -6.58 34.32 -3.50
C ASP A 56 -6.47 34.65 -2.00
N LEU A 57 -7.60 35.03 -1.40
CA LEU A 57 -7.66 35.43 0.00
C LEU A 57 -7.41 34.25 0.96
N CYS A 58 -7.91 33.05 0.64
CA CYS A 58 -7.70 31.87 1.49
C CYS A 58 -6.21 31.52 1.53
N GLU A 59 -5.55 31.48 0.36
CA GLU A 59 -4.12 31.22 0.24
C GLU A 59 -3.30 32.27 1.01
N GLY A 60 -3.70 33.54 0.96
CA GLY A 60 -3.06 34.61 1.71
C GLY A 60 -3.24 34.48 3.23
N LEU A 61 -4.42 34.13 3.71
CA LEU A 61 -4.69 33.93 5.13
C LEU A 61 -3.93 32.71 5.67
N ASP A 62 -3.83 31.64 4.89
CA ASP A 62 -3.09 30.43 5.25
C ASP A 62 -1.58 30.66 5.40
N LEU A 63 -1.03 31.62 4.65
CA LEU A 63 0.38 32.05 4.72
C LEU A 63 0.72 32.73 6.05
N LEU A 64 -0.26 33.33 6.72
CA LEU A 64 -0.05 34.01 8.00
C LEU A 64 0.10 33.01 9.16
N SER A 65 0.96 33.37 10.10
CA SER A 65 1.08 32.69 11.38
C SER A 65 -0.11 33.00 12.28
N ALA A 66 -0.35 32.17 13.30
CA ALA A 66 -1.45 32.41 14.24
C ALA A 66 -1.37 33.80 14.92
N PRO A 67 -0.21 34.30 15.38
CA PRO A 67 -0.11 35.65 15.94
C PRO A 67 -0.47 36.76 14.93
N GLU A 68 -0.05 36.63 13.67
CA GLU A 68 -0.36 37.61 12.62
C GLU A 68 -1.86 37.64 12.29
N LEU A 69 -2.51 36.47 12.22
CA LEU A 69 -3.96 36.37 12.05
C LEU A 69 -4.73 36.98 13.21
N LYS A 70 -4.27 36.79 14.46
CA LYS A 70 -4.88 37.43 15.64
C LYS A 70 -4.75 38.94 15.60
N THR A 71 -3.60 39.47 15.17
CA THR A 71 -3.39 40.91 14.97
C THR A 71 -4.32 41.45 13.89
N LEU A 72 -4.43 40.76 12.75
CA LEU A 72 -5.35 41.10 11.69
C LEU A 72 -6.81 41.07 12.18
N ALA A 73 -7.18 40.06 12.97
CA ALA A 73 -8.53 39.88 13.49
C ALA A 73 -8.95 41.04 14.41
N LYS A 74 -8.02 41.57 15.20
CA LYS A 74 -8.25 42.78 16.01
C LYS A 74 -8.48 44.03 15.15
N VAL A 75 -7.72 44.18 14.06
CA VAL A 75 -7.84 45.33 13.13
C VAL A 75 -9.19 45.32 12.40
N PHE A 76 -9.68 44.14 12.02
CA PHE A 76 -10.97 43.97 11.34
C PHE A 76 -12.14 43.74 12.30
N HIS A 77 -11.93 43.88 13.61
CA HIS A 77 -12.95 43.73 14.65
C HIS A 77 -13.75 42.42 14.56
N LEU A 78 -13.06 41.29 14.32
CA LEU A 78 -13.71 39.99 14.31
C LEU A 78 -14.25 39.61 15.71
N PRO A 79 -15.34 38.82 15.80
CA PRO A 79 -16.00 38.51 17.07
C PRO A 79 -15.12 37.76 18.07
N ASN A 80 -14.23 36.89 17.57
CA ASN A 80 -13.30 36.12 18.40
C ASN A 80 -11.85 36.24 17.90
N PRO A 81 -11.14 37.35 18.20
CA PRO A 81 -9.78 37.56 17.71
C PRO A 81 -8.74 36.59 18.28
N ASN A 82 -9.09 35.80 19.30
CA ASN A 82 -8.20 34.83 19.94
C ASN A 82 -8.50 33.38 19.57
N GLY A 83 -9.41 33.17 18.60
CA GLY A 83 -9.80 31.84 18.12
C GLY A 83 -8.66 31.02 17.53
N GLN A 84 -8.97 29.76 17.20
CA GLN A 84 -8.04 28.88 16.51
C GLN A 84 -7.77 29.37 15.08
N LYS A 85 -6.62 28.99 14.49
CA LYS A 85 -6.22 29.46 13.15
C LYS A 85 -7.33 29.24 12.12
N GLN A 86 -7.88 28.04 12.05
CA GLN A 86 -8.92 27.70 11.07
C GLN A 86 -10.19 28.54 11.25
N GLN A 87 -10.63 28.75 12.50
CA GLN A 87 -11.80 29.58 12.80
C GLN A 87 -11.61 31.02 12.33
N LEU A 88 -10.42 31.61 12.56
CA LEU A 88 -10.10 32.95 12.09
C LEU A 88 -10.12 33.04 10.56
N VAL A 89 -9.57 32.04 9.87
CA VAL A 89 -9.61 31.96 8.39
C VAL A 89 -11.06 31.92 7.91
N ASP A 90 -11.90 31.04 8.48
CA ASP A 90 -13.30 30.90 8.12
C ASP A 90 -14.11 32.19 8.35
N ASP A 91 -13.84 32.89 9.47
CA ASP A 91 -14.47 34.17 9.80
C ASP A 91 -14.07 35.29 8.81
N PHE A 92 -12.79 35.35 8.42
CA PHE A 92 -12.34 36.28 7.37
C PHE A 92 -12.96 35.97 6.01
N LEU A 93 -13.05 34.69 5.62
CA LEU A 93 -13.69 34.29 4.37
C LEU A 93 -15.19 34.62 4.38
N ARG A 94 -15.85 34.50 5.55
CA ARG A 94 -17.25 34.91 5.71
C ARG A 94 -17.41 36.43 5.59
N LEU A 95 -16.52 37.20 6.23
CA LEU A 95 -16.50 38.66 6.13
C LEU A 95 -16.28 39.14 4.69
N ALA A 96 -15.35 38.50 3.96
CA ALA A 96 -15.05 38.80 2.57
C ALA A 96 -16.25 38.59 1.62
N LYS A 97 -17.16 37.67 1.96
CA LYS A 97 -18.39 37.39 1.19
C LYS A 97 -19.55 38.34 1.47
N GLN A 98 -19.45 39.17 2.52
CA GLN A 98 -20.51 40.15 2.83
C GLN A 98 -20.53 41.25 1.76
N ARG A 99 -21.72 41.52 1.18
CA ARG A 99 -21.89 42.59 0.18
C ARG A 99 -21.70 43.94 0.85
N SER A 100 -20.84 44.79 0.26
CA SER A 100 -20.73 46.20 0.66
C SER A 100 -22.04 46.93 0.36
N VAL A 101 -22.75 47.36 1.41
CA VAL A 101 -24.02 48.09 1.30
C VAL A 101 -23.82 49.57 0.93
N PHE A 102 -22.58 50.09 0.99
CA PHE A 102 -22.32 51.54 1.00
C PHE A 102 -21.37 52.09 -0.08
N SER A 103 -20.94 51.33 -1.09
CA SER A 103 -20.11 51.91 -2.15
C SER A 103 -20.18 51.15 -3.46
N ARG A 104 -20.59 51.84 -4.54
CA ARG A 104 -20.56 51.35 -5.93
C ARG A 104 -19.19 51.53 -6.60
N SER A 105 -18.16 52.04 -5.91
CA SER A 105 -16.87 52.41 -6.51
C SER A 105 -15.61 52.02 -5.71
N GLN A 106 -15.73 51.34 -4.56
CA GLN A 106 -14.58 50.87 -3.79
C GLN A 106 -14.34 49.37 -3.94
N ALA A 107 -13.06 48.97 -3.95
CA ALA A 107 -12.63 47.58 -3.94
C ALA A 107 -13.34 46.81 -2.81
N GLY A 108 -13.80 45.59 -3.09
CA GLY A 108 -14.52 44.77 -2.11
C GLY A 108 -13.73 44.58 -0.82
N ILE A 109 -14.42 44.36 0.30
CA ILE A 109 -13.78 44.18 1.62
C ILE A 109 -12.72 43.05 1.60
N GLY A 110 -12.95 42.00 0.81
CA GLY A 110 -11.96 40.94 0.56
C GLY A 110 -10.65 41.44 -0.05
N THR A 111 -10.69 42.40 -0.98
CA THR A 111 -9.49 43.01 -1.59
C THR A 111 -8.71 43.84 -0.57
N VAL A 112 -9.42 44.54 0.34
CA VAL A 112 -8.79 45.30 1.44
C VAL A 112 -8.12 44.37 2.44
N ILE A 113 -8.79 43.27 2.82
CA ILE A 113 -8.22 42.23 3.69
C ILE A 113 -6.98 41.64 3.02
N LEU A 114 -7.07 41.26 1.75
CA LEU A 114 -5.94 40.68 1.02
C LEU A 114 -4.75 41.63 0.93
N LYS A 115 -4.98 42.93 0.67
CA LYS A 115 -3.91 43.93 0.68
C LYS A 115 -3.20 43.95 2.04
N ARG A 116 -3.96 43.95 3.14
CA ARG A 116 -3.39 43.94 4.50
C ARG A 116 -2.69 42.62 4.84
N VAL A 117 -3.20 41.50 4.34
CA VAL A 117 -2.56 40.18 4.44
C VAL A 117 -1.20 40.20 3.74
N LYS A 118 -1.11 40.73 2.51
CA LYS A 118 0.16 40.87 1.76
C LYS A 118 1.18 41.74 2.50
N GLU A 119 0.71 42.85 3.08
CA GLU A 119 1.56 43.74 3.91
C GLU A 119 2.11 43.03 5.17
N LEU A 120 1.30 42.22 5.85
CA LEU A 120 1.74 41.44 7.03
C LEU A 120 2.61 40.24 6.66
N ALA A 121 2.34 39.59 5.53
CA ALA A 121 3.09 38.43 5.07
C ALA A 121 4.51 38.81 4.62
N GLY A 122 4.68 39.98 3.98
CA GLY A 122 5.93 40.43 3.39
C GLY A 122 6.30 39.66 2.12
N LYS A 123 7.57 39.75 1.70
CA LYS A 123 8.10 39.06 0.51
C LYS A 123 7.80 37.56 0.60
N SER A 124 7.07 37.05 -0.39
CA SER A 124 6.57 35.68 -0.37
C SER A 124 6.61 35.07 -1.76
N VAL A 125 6.87 33.78 -1.82
CA VAL A 125 6.97 33.05 -3.09
C VAL A 125 6.20 31.75 -3.07
N ARG A 126 5.79 31.30 -4.26
CA ARG A 126 5.19 29.98 -4.48
C ARG A 126 5.72 29.38 -5.77
N VAL A 127 5.88 28.06 -5.81
CA VAL A 127 6.21 27.36 -7.05
C VAL A 127 5.09 27.52 -8.08
N CYS A 128 5.44 27.90 -9.32
CA CYS A 128 4.49 28.03 -10.41
C CYS A 128 3.82 26.69 -10.73
N LYS A 129 2.48 26.69 -10.82
CA LYS A 129 1.68 25.48 -11.10
C LYS A 129 2.03 24.83 -12.45
N GLY A 130 2.31 25.63 -13.48
CA GLY A 130 2.63 25.15 -14.83
C GLY A 130 3.89 24.27 -14.90
N PRO A 131 5.09 24.81 -14.61
CA PRO A 131 6.32 24.03 -14.58
C PRO A 131 6.26 22.86 -13.58
N ARG A 132 5.64 23.07 -12.41
CA ARG A 132 5.43 21.98 -11.43
C ARG A 132 4.66 20.82 -12.05
N ALA A 133 3.53 21.08 -12.68
CA ALA A 133 2.72 20.03 -13.31
C ALA A 133 3.46 19.29 -14.42
N LEU A 134 4.38 19.95 -15.13
CA LEU A 134 5.27 19.30 -16.09
C LEU A 134 6.18 18.28 -15.39
N PHE A 135 6.92 18.70 -14.36
CA PHE A 135 7.81 17.78 -13.63
C PHE A 135 7.05 16.68 -12.90
N SER A 136 5.87 16.97 -12.35
CA SER A 136 5.00 15.96 -11.75
C SER A 136 4.61 14.87 -12.76
N ARG A 137 4.31 15.23 -14.02
CA ARG A 137 4.04 14.25 -15.08
C ARG A 137 5.29 13.46 -15.48
N ILE A 138 6.47 14.09 -15.49
CA ILE A 138 7.73 13.38 -15.77
C ILE A 138 7.99 12.34 -14.66
N LEU A 139 7.81 12.72 -13.39
CA LEU A 139 7.97 11.81 -12.26
C LEU A 139 6.91 10.70 -12.26
N LEU A 140 5.67 11.00 -12.64
CA LEU A 140 4.62 10.00 -12.83
C LEU A 140 5.01 8.97 -13.90
N LEU A 141 5.55 9.40 -15.05
CA LEU A 141 6.03 8.50 -16.11
C LEU A 141 7.23 7.66 -15.65
N PHE A 142 8.09 8.21 -14.81
CA PHE A 142 9.23 7.51 -14.21
C PHE A 142 8.75 6.36 -13.29
N SER A 143 7.73 6.62 -12.47
CA SER A 143 7.23 5.68 -11.46
C SER A 143 6.01 4.85 -11.89
N LEU A 144 5.62 4.84 -13.17
CA LEU A 144 4.56 3.93 -13.62
C LEU A 144 4.84 2.48 -13.20
N PRO A 145 6.07 1.96 -13.30
CA PRO A 145 6.34 0.59 -12.88
C PRO A 145 6.26 0.35 -11.38
N ASP A 146 6.27 1.40 -10.57
CA ASP A 146 6.13 1.26 -9.13
C ASP A 146 4.69 0.85 -8.79
N SER A 147 4.58 0.00 -7.79
CA SER A 147 3.31 -0.48 -7.31
C SER A 147 2.52 0.71 -6.74
N MET A 148 1.43 1.12 -7.40
CA MET A 148 0.48 2.10 -6.84
C MET A 148 -0.21 1.63 -5.53
N GLU A 149 0.19 0.48 -4.97
CA GLU A 149 -0.22 0.02 -3.64
C GLU A 149 0.71 0.56 -2.55
N ASP A 150 1.92 0.99 -2.90
CA ASP A 150 2.94 1.54 -1.99
C ASP A 150 2.96 3.08 -1.98
N GLU A 151 1.92 3.74 -2.50
CA GLU A 151 1.84 5.21 -2.50
C GLU A 151 1.65 5.72 -1.07
N GLU A 152 2.76 6.20 -0.48
CA GLU A 152 2.74 7.25 0.54
C GLU A 152 2.07 8.49 -0.07
N ALA A 153 0.74 8.49 0.05
CA ALA A 153 -0.13 9.57 -0.33
C ALA A 153 0.29 10.86 0.38
N GLY A 154 0.92 11.78 -0.38
CA GLY A 154 1.24 13.12 0.11
C GLY A 154 2.63 13.64 -0.25
N SER A 155 3.51 12.81 -0.81
CA SER A 155 4.85 13.26 -1.18
C SER A 155 4.88 13.67 -2.66
N ALA A 156 5.19 14.94 -2.94
CA ALA A 156 5.19 15.53 -4.29
C ALA A 156 6.31 14.99 -5.19
N GLY A 157 6.32 13.67 -5.45
CA GLY A 157 7.41 13.02 -6.15
C GLY A 157 8.62 12.68 -5.28
N GLN A 158 8.50 12.72 -3.94
CA GLN A 158 9.66 12.55 -3.03
C GLN A 158 10.26 11.15 -3.13
N GLY A 159 9.41 10.12 -3.14
CA GLY A 159 9.87 8.74 -3.31
C GLY A 159 10.64 8.56 -4.61
N GLN A 160 10.12 9.10 -5.72
CA GLN A 160 10.75 9.04 -7.04
C GLN A 160 12.11 9.77 -7.04
N LEU A 161 12.17 10.97 -6.47
CA LEU A 161 13.40 11.75 -6.37
C LEU A 161 14.43 11.08 -5.44
N PHE A 162 13.97 10.44 -4.37
CA PHE A 162 14.81 9.65 -3.47
C PHE A 162 15.42 8.45 -4.21
N THR A 163 14.63 7.71 -4.99
CA THR A 163 15.13 6.61 -5.83
C THR A 163 16.22 7.10 -6.79
N VAL A 164 15.98 8.20 -7.52
CA VAL A 164 16.98 8.78 -8.42
C VAL A 164 18.24 9.19 -7.68
N LEU A 165 18.11 9.78 -6.48
CA LEU A 165 19.24 10.15 -5.64
C LEU A 165 20.05 8.92 -5.20
N MET A 166 19.39 7.86 -4.74
CA MET A 166 20.04 6.64 -4.27
C MET A 166 20.81 5.92 -5.37
N VAL A 167 20.28 5.94 -6.61
CA VAL A 167 21.01 5.43 -7.78
C VAL A 167 22.24 6.27 -8.09
N ASN A 168 22.10 7.60 -8.12
CA ASN A 168 23.22 8.50 -8.40
C ASN A 168 24.32 8.41 -7.34
N MET A 169 23.98 8.06 -6.09
CA MET A 169 24.93 7.81 -5.01
C MET A 169 25.58 6.41 -5.07
N GLY A 170 25.18 5.55 -6.02
CA GLY A 170 25.62 4.16 -6.10
C GLY A 170 25.11 3.28 -4.95
N ARG A 171 24.13 3.75 -4.16
CA ARG A 171 23.56 3.04 -3.01
C ARG A 171 22.36 2.16 -3.37
N MET A 172 21.84 2.31 -4.59
CA MET A 172 20.76 1.49 -5.12
C MET A 172 21.15 1.03 -6.53
N VAL A 173 21.17 -0.28 -6.72
CA VAL A 173 21.48 -0.91 -8.00
C VAL A 173 20.24 -1.71 -8.41
N PHE A 174 19.78 -1.53 -9.64
CA PHE A 174 18.63 -2.28 -10.15
C PHE A 174 19.09 -3.62 -10.78
N PRO A 175 18.19 -4.62 -10.85
CA PRO A 175 18.41 -5.84 -11.62
C PRO A 175 18.77 -5.54 -13.08
N SER A 176 19.51 -6.46 -13.70
CA SER A 176 19.90 -6.35 -15.11
C SER A 176 18.82 -6.98 -15.99
N TYR A 177 18.33 -6.23 -16.96
CA TYR A 177 17.33 -6.65 -17.95
C TYR A 177 17.35 -5.69 -19.14
N THR A 178 16.72 -6.08 -20.24
CA THR A 178 16.60 -5.30 -21.47
C THR A 178 15.27 -4.56 -21.54
N VAL A 179 15.32 -3.24 -21.75
CA VAL A 179 14.11 -2.44 -21.98
C VAL A 179 13.57 -2.68 -23.38
N ASN A 180 12.37 -3.26 -23.47
CA ASN A 180 11.73 -3.61 -24.74
C ASN A 180 10.29 -3.10 -24.78
N ARG A 181 10.07 -1.90 -25.34
CA ARG A 181 8.74 -1.29 -25.48
C ARG A 181 8.18 -1.56 -26.88
N LYS A 182 6.99 -2.15 -26.96
CA LYS A 182 6.24 -2.39 -28.22
C LYS A 182 4.89 -1.69 -28.25
N THR A 183 4.26 -1.53 -27.09
CA THR A 183 2.90 -1.00 -26.98
C THR A 183 2.89 0.45 -26.45
N GLN A 184 2.08 1.30 -27.07
CA GLN A 184 1.82 2.66 -26.62
C GLN A 184 0.74 2.68 -25.54
N VAL A 185 1.07 3.16 -24.34
CA VAL A 185 0.12 3.26 -23.20
C VAL A 185 -0.78 4.49 -23.33
N PHE A 186 -0.18 5.68 -23.43
CA PHE A 186 -0.90 6.95 -23.60
C PHE A 186 -0.95 7.33 -25.07
N GLN A 187 -2.17 7.61 -25.57
CA GLN A 187 -2.37 7.90 -26.99
C GLN A 187 -1.77 9.25 -27.39
N ASP A 188 -1.90 10.25 -26.52
CA ASP A 188 -1.42 11.61 -26.73
C ASP A 188 -1.15 12.32 -25.38
N ARG A 189 -0.79 13.60 -25.47
CA ARG A 189 -0.57 14.47 -24.30
C ARG A 189 -1.81 14.57 -23.42
N GLU A 190 -3.00 14.67 -24.01
CA GLU A 190 -4.24 14.86 -23.28
C GLU A 190 -4.63 13.58 -22.52
N ASP A 191 -4.29 12.41 -23.06
CA ASP A 191 -4.50 11.13 -22.40
C ASP A 191 -3.64 10.97 -21.13
N LEU A 192 -2.37 11.39 -21.20
CA LEU A 192 -1.51 11.46 -20.03
C LEU A 192 -2.02 12.47 -19.00
N ILE A 193 -2.52 13.63 -19.44
CA ILE A 193 -3.08 14.64 -18.54
C ILE A 193 -4.33 14.10 -17.83
N ARG A 194 -5.25 13.46 -18.55
CA ARG A 194 -6.43 12.82 -17.96
C ARG A 194 -6.06 11.77 -16.93
N TYR A 195 -5.08 10.91 -17.25
CA TYR A 195 -4.56 9.91 -16.32
C TYR A 195 -3.96 10.57 -15.06
N ALA A 196 -3.10 11.57 -15.22
CA ALA A 196 -2.46 12.27 -14.11
C ALA A 196 -3.49 12.97 -13.20
N THR A 197 -4.49 13.64 -13.79
CA THR A 197 -5.59 14.27 -13.04
C THR A 197 -6.40 13.25 -12.25
N ALA A 198 -6.74 12.11 -12.86
CA ALA A 198 -7.45 11.03 -12.17
C ALA A 198 -6.60 10.44 -11.03
N ALA A 199 -5.29 10.26 -11.22
CA ALA A 199 -4.39 9.75 -10.20
C ALA A 199 -4.30 10.70 -8.99
N HIS A 200 -4.18 12.01 -9.23
CA HIS A 200 -4.23 13.01 -8.18
C HIS A 200 -5.55 13.00 -7.41
N MET A 201 -6.69 12.91 -8.12
CA MET A 201 -8.00 12.80 -7.49
C MET A 201 -8.12 11.55 -6.60
N SER A 202 -7.64 10.40 -7.08
CA SER A 202 -7.64 9.15 -6.28
C SER A 202 -6.79 9.27 -5.01
N ASN A 203 -5.65 9.97 -5.10
CA ASN A 203 -4.78 10.26 -3.97
C ASN A 203 -5.43 11.22 -2.94
N ASP A 204 -6.11 12.27 -3.41
CA ASP A 204 -6.81 13.21 -2.53
C ASP A 204 -7.95 12.51 -1.78
N ILE A 205 -8.71 11.66 -2.46
CA ILE A 205 -9.73 10.79 -1.85
C ILE A 205 -9.09 9.87 -0.80
N ALA A 206 -8.00 9.17 -1.14
CA ALA A 206 -7.31 8.28 -0.21
C ALA A 206 -6.81 9.02 1.05
N THR A 207 -6.27 10.23 0.87
CA THR A 207 -5.81 11.08 1.97
C THR A 207 -6.97 11.50 2.88
N ALA A 208 -8.11 11.87 2.31
CA ALA A 208 -9.31 12.20 3.09
C ALA A 208 -9.83 10.98 3.88
N MET A 209 -9.81 9.78 3.28
CA MET A 209 -10.20 8.53 3.95
C MET A 209 -9.27 8.20 5.14
N VAL A 210 -7.96 8.30 4.96
CA VAL A 210 -6.96 8.03 6.03
C VAL A 210 -7.13 8.99 7.21
N ASN A 211 -7.43 10.26 6.93
CA ASN A 211 -7.69 11.26 7.95
C ASN A 211 -9.08 11.14 8.62
N GLY A 212 -9.92 10.20 8.16
CA GLY A 212 -11.29 10.02 8.68
C GLY A 212 -12.27 11.12 8.24
N ASN A 213 -11.91 11.95 7.25
CA ASN A 213 -12.74 13.03 6.71
C ASN A 213 -13.71 12.47 5.65
N TRP A 214 -14.67 11.65 6.09
CA TRP A 214 -15.54 10.88 5.19
C TRP A 214 -16.45 11.72 4.31
N GLU A 215 -16.91 12.89 4.79
CA GLU A 215 -17.76 13.80 4.00
C GLU A 215 -16.98 14.45 2.85
N GLU A 216 -15.75 14.91 3.11
CA GLU A 216 -14.86 15.44 2.08
C GLU A 216 -14.50 14.36 1.06
N ALA A 217 -14.17 13.15 1.54
CA ALA A 217 -13.90 12.01 0.67
C ALA A 217 -15.10 11.70 -0.23
N ASN A 218 -16.33 11.79 0.30
CA ASN A 218 -17.56 11.59 -0.46
C ASN A 218 -17.79 12.69 -1.50
N HIS A 219 -17.53 13.96 -1.17
CA HIS A 219 -17.63 15.05 -2.12
C HIS A 219 -16.69 14.86 -3.32
N LEU A 220 -15.41 14.59 -3.05
CA LEU A 220 -14.40 14.30 -4.08
C LEU A 220 -14.76 13.08 -4.93
N TYR A 221 -15.22 12.00 -4.28
CA TYR A 221 -15.71 10.80 -4.96
C TYR A 221 -16.87 11.11 -5.92
N MET A 222 -17.85 11.91 -5.50
CA MET A 222 -18.99 12.27 -6.34
C MET A 222 -18.58 13.09 -7.56
N CYS A 223 -17.69 14.08 -7.39
CA CYS A 223 -17.13 14.84 -8.51
C CYS A 223 -16.35 13.95 -9.49
N ALA A 224 -15.56 13.01 -8.97
CA ALA A 224 -14.82 12.05 -9.79
C ALA A 224 -15.77 11.11 -10.56
N LYS A 225 -16.85 10.66 -9.93
CA LYS A 225 -17.87 9.80 -10.55
C LYS A 225 -18.62 10.52 -11.67
N GLU A 226 -18.95 11.80 -11.50
CA GLU A 226 -19.53 12.63 -12.55
C GLU A 226 -18.58 12.75 -13.75
N THR A 227 -17.32 13.13 -13.49
CA THR A 227 -16.28 13.22 -14.52
C THR A 227 -16.11 11.90 -15.28
N TRP A 228 -16.15 10.76 -14.58
CA TRP A 228 -16.05 9.45 -15.21
C TRP A 228 -17.24 9.14 -16.11
N ASN A 229 -18.46 9.51 -15.70
CA ASN A 229 -19.65 9.29 -16.51
C ASN A 229 -19.58 10.05 -17.85
N ASP A 230 -19.05 11.27 -17.85
CA ASP A 230 -18.84 12.07 -19.06
C ASP A 230 -17.79 11.43 -19.99
N LEU A 231 -16.80 10.75 -19.41
CA LEU A 231 -15.69 10.16 -20.16
C LEU A 231 -16.00 8.77 -20.75
N LYS A 232 -17.08 8.09 -20.33
CA LYS A 232 -17.37 6.68 -20.69
C LYS A 232 -17.38 6.37 -22.19
N ASN A 233 -17.69 7.37 -23.03
CA ASN A 233 -17.77 7.23 -24.48
C ASN A 233 -16.56 7.83 -25.22
N HIS A 234 -15.52 8.24 -24.50
CA HIS A 234 -14.35 8.88 -25.10
C HIS A 234 -13.55 7.88 -25.97
N PRO A 235 -13.10 8.25 -27.18
CA PRO A 235 -12.43 7.34 -28.11
C PRO A 235 -11.19 6.65 -27.54
N SER A 236 -10.42 7.33 -26.69
CA SER A 236 -9.18 6.76 -26.10
C SER A 236 -9.43 5.51 -25.26
N LEU A 237 -10.64 5.33 -24.70
CA LEU A 237 -10.97 4.15 -23.89
C LEU A 237 -10.99 2.86 -24.73
N SER A 238 -11.27 2.96 -26.03
CA SER A 238 -11.20 1.79 -26.93
C SER A 238 -9.76 1.27 -27.05
N CYS A 239 -8.79 2.17 -27.20
CA CYS A 239 -7.37 1.85 -27.19
C CYS A 239 -6.91 1.30 -25.83
N HIS A 240 -7.49 1.78 -24.72
CA HIS A 240 -7.14 1.27 -23.39
C HIS A 240 -7.61 -0.17 -23.16
N ARG A 241 -8.76 -0.56 -23.74
CA ARG A 241 -9.32 -1.92 -23.58
C ARG A 241 -8.43 -3.01 -24.19
N ILE A 242 -7.76 -2.71 -25.31
CA ILE A 242 -6.90 -3.67 -26.00
C ILE A 242 -5.53 -3.85 -25.31
N LEU A 243 -5.17 -2.97 -24.37
CA LEU A 243 -3.92 -3.11 -23.62
C LEU A 243 -3.95 -4.40 -22.78
N PRO A 244 -2.80 -5.09 -22.63
CA PRO A 244 -2.69 -6.17 -21.67
C PRO A 244 -2.91 -5.63 -20.24
N GLU A 245 -3.38 -6.49 -19.33
CA GLU A 245 -3.80 -6.10 -17.97
C GLU A 245 -2.71 -5.29 -17.22
N TYR A 246 -1.45 -5.72 -17.33
CA TYR A 246 -0.31 -5.09 -16.69
C TYR A 246 0.03 -3.69 -17.23
N LEU A 247 -0.46 -3.31 -18.41
CA LEU A 247 -0.38 -1.93 -18.91
C LEU A 247 -1.69 -1.17 -18.74
N ARG A 248 -2.84 -1.86 -18.81
CA ARG A 248 -4.18 -1.27 -18.67
C ARG A 248 -4.36 -0.56 -17.34
N ARG A 249 -3.62 -0.97 -16.30
CA ARG A 249 -3.58 -0.28 -15.00
C ARG A 249 -3.08 1.17 -15.06
N PHE A 250 -2.33 1.54 -16.10
CA PHE A 250 -1.82 2.90 -16.32
C PHE A 250 -2.75 3.74 -17.21
N THR A 251 -4.07 3.51 -17.11
CA THR A 251 -5.08 4.20 -17.92
C THR A 251 -6.11 4.87 -17.04
N VAL A 252 -6.72 5.92 -17.57
CA VAL A 252 -7.72 6.73 -16.87
C VAL A 252 -8.92 5.89 -16.38
N GLY A 253 -9.37 4.93 -17.19
CA GLY A 253 -10.51 4.07 -16.81
C GLY A 253 -10.20 3.15 -15.63
N TRP A 254 -8.95 2.67 -15.52
CA TRP A 254 -8.53 1.87 -14.37
C TRP A 254 -8.49 2.69 -13.08
N VAL A 255 -7.96 3.93 -13.15
CA VAL A 255 -7.92 4.83 -11.99
C VAL A 255 -9.32 5.21 -11.52
N TYR A 256 -10.24 5.56 -12.42
CA TYR A 256 -11.63 5.82 -12.02
C TYR A 256 -12.31 4.58 -11.45
N THR A 257 -12.04 3.39 -11.97
CA THR A 257 -12.58 2.14 -11.38
C THR A 257 -12.08 1.94 -9.94
N ARG A 258 -10.82 2.30 -9.64
CA ARG A 258 -10.31 2.34 -8.26
C ARG A 258 -11.02 3.39 -7.40
N ILE A 259 -11.23 4.59 -7.92
CA ILE A 259 -11.99 5.65 -7.22
C ILE A 259 -13.39 5.18 -6.88
N LEU A 260 -14.10 4.53 -7.82
CA LEU A 260 -15.42 3.96 -7.56
C LEU A 260 -15.36 2.87 -6.49
N SER A 261 -14.32 2.03 -6.48
CA SER A 261 -14.10 1.06 -5.42
C SER A 261 -13.81 1.71 -4.05
N GLN A 262 -13.11 2.84 -3.99
CA GLN A 262 -12.94 3.65 -2.77
C GLN A 262 -14.28 4.27 -2.34
N GLY A 263 -15.08 4.72 -3.31
CA GLY A 263 -16.44 5.22 -3.12
C GLY A 263 -17.35 4.23 -2.37
N VAL A 264 -17.25 2.94 -2.66
CA VAL A 264 -17.98 1.90 -1.91
C VAL A 264 -17.62 1.92 -0.42
N GLU A 265 -16.33 2.05 -0.08
CA GLU A 265 -15.90 2.11 1.32
C GLU A 265 -16.39 3.38 2.00
N ILE A 266 -16.30 4.52 1.33
CA ILE A 266 -16.80 5.82 1.81
C ILE A 266 -18.30 5.72 2.11
N LEU A 267 -19.09 5.23 1.16
CA LEU A 267 -20.54 5.04 1.32
C LEU A 267 -20.86 4.09 2.49
N GLN A 268 -20.09 3.02 2.68
CA GLN A 268 -20.28 2.11 3.81
C GLN A 268 -19.96 2.77 5.16
N ARG A 269 -18.94 3.63 5.22
CA ARG A 269 -18.57 4.41 6.42
C ARG A 269 -19.63 5.45 6.76
N LEU A 270 -20.25 6.05 5.76
CA LEU A 270 -21.41 6.95 5.90
C LEU A 270 -22.75 6.21 6.06
N HIS A 271 -22.73 4.87 6.20
CA HIS A 271 -23.92 4.03 6.35
C HIS A 271 -24.92 4.08 5.17
N MET A 272 -24.47 4.53 4.00
CA MET A 272 -25.22 4.58 2.74
C MET A 272 -25.15 3.22 2.01
N TYR A 273 -25.68 2.17 2.65
CA TYR A 273 -25.53 0.79 2.18
C TYR A 273 -26.31 0.47 0.90
N LYS A 274 -27.37 1.23 0.56
CA LYS A 274 -28.14 1.02 -0.67
C LYS A 274 -27.34 1.49 -1.89
N GLU A 275 -26.74 2.66 -1.76
CA GLU A 275 -25.87 3.31 -2.72
C GLU A 275 -24.59 2.48 -2.90
N ALA A 276 -24.00 2.00 -1.81
CA ALA A 276 -22.84 1.10 -1.87
C ALA A 276 -23.14 -0.20 -2.64
N VAL A 277 -24.36 -0.75 -2.50
CA VAL A 277 -24.80 -1.93 -3.27
C VAL A 277 -24.96 -1.61 -4.75
N GLN A 278 -25.55 -0.47 -5.11
CA GLN A 278 -25.68 -0.04 -6.50
C GLN A 278 -24.31 0.18 -7.16
N GLU A 279 -23.37 0.78 -6.42
CA GLU A 279 -22.00 1.00 -6.92
C GLU A 279 -21.26 -0.32 -7.12
N LEU A 280 -21.36 -1.26 -6.17
CA LEU A 280 -20.81 -2.61 -6.32
C LEU A 280 -21.39 -3.37 -7.52
N GLN A 281 -22.70 -3.23 -7.78
CA GLN A 281 -23.33 -3.82 -8.95
C GLN A 281 -22.82 -3.20 -10.26
N THR A 282 -22.56 -1.88 -10.27
CA THR A 282 -21.97 -1.17 -11.41
C THR A 282 -20.52 -1.59 -11.65
N LEU A 283 -19.72 -1.75 -10.60
CA LEU A 283 -18.35 -2.25 -10.69
C LEU A 283 -18.29 -3.69 -11.22
N LEU A 284 -19.24 -4.54 -10.83
CA LEU A 284 -19.30 -5.94 -11.21
C LEU A 284 -19.87 -6.18 -12.61
N SER A 285 -20.60 -5.21 -13.18
CA SER A 285 -21.22 -5.34 -14.52
C SER A 285 -20.24 -5.16 -15.67
N GLN A 286 -19.06 -4.58 -15.42
CA GLN A 286 -17.96 -4.47 -16.38
C GLN A 286 -16.88 -5.53 -16.11
N ASP A 287 -16.07 -5.84 -17.12
CA ASP A 287 -15.04 -6.88 -17.11
C ASP A 287 -13.66 -6.39 -17.57
N VAL A 288 -13.50 -5.08 -17.79
CA VAL A 288 -12.30 -4.47 -18.38
C VAL A 288 -11.27 -4.09 -17.32
N TYR A 289 -11.71 -3.47 -16.23
CA TYR A 289 -10.86 -2.82 -15.24
C TYR A 289 -10.95 -3.51 -13.87
N CYS A 290 -9.81 -3.56 -13.18
CA CYS A 290 -9.67 -4.08 -11.81
C CYS A 290 -10.31 -5.47 -11.62
N THR A 291 -10.08 -6.38 -12.58
CA THR A 291 -10.55 -7.77 -12.56
C THR A 291 -10.11 -8.51 -11.29
N ASP A 292 -8.92 -8.20 -10.79
CA ASP A 292 -8.36 -8.66 -9.52
C ASP A 292 -9.18 -8.25 -8.28
N SER A 293 -9.94 -7.15 -8.35
CA SER A 293 -10.75 -6.64 -7.24
C SER A 293 -12.14 -7.29 -7.16
N ARG A 294 -12.56 -8.07 -8.17
CA ARG A 294 -13.90 -8.65 -8.25
C ARG A 294 -14.25 -9.53 -7.06
N GLY A 295 -13.30 -10.31 -6.55
CA GLY A 295 -13.52 -11.13 -5.36
C GLY A 295 -13.89 -10.30 -4.12
N ARG A 296 -13.23 -9.15 -3.93
CA ARG A 296 -13.56 -8.20 -2.87
C ARG A 296 -14.95 -7.60 -3.08
N TRP A 297 -15.27 -7.19 -4.30
CA TRP A 297 -16.57 -6.61 -4.63
C TRP A 297 -17.73 -7.59 -4.40
N TRP A 298 -17.59 -8.84 -4.83
CA TRP A 298 -18.59 -9.89 -4.57
C TRP A 298 -18.79 -10.14 -3.07
N ASP A 299 -17.71 -10.27 -2.30
CA ASP A 299 -17.82 -10.50 -0.85
C ASP A 299 -18.46 -9.29 -0.13
N ARG A 300 -18.07 -8.05 -0.48
CA ARG A 300 -18.70 -6.84 0.08
C ARG A 300 -20.17 -6.70 -0.32
N LEU A 301 -20.54 -7.06 -1.56
CA LEU A 301 -21.93 -7.02 -2.02
C LEU A 301 -22.78 -8.03 -1.25
N ALA A 302 -22.29 -9.26 -1.10
CA ALA A 302 -22.94 -10.29 -0.31
C ALA A 302 -23.06 -9.90 1.17
N LEU A 303 -22.02 -9.27 1.74
CA LEU A 303 -22.03 -8.75 3.11
C LEU A 303 -23.08 -7.66 3.29
N ASN A 304 -23.10 -6.65 2.42
CA ASN A 304 -24.06 -5.54 2.51
C ASN A 304 -25.51 -6.03 2.43
N LEU A 305 -25.80 -6.92 1.47
CA LEU A 305 -27.13 -7.50 1.32
C LEU A 305 -27.53 -8.33 2.55
N HIS A 306 -26.63 -9.15 3.08
CA HIS A 306 -26.94 -10.02 4.21
C HIS A 306 -27.04 -9.23 5.53
N GLN A 307 -25.99 -8.50 5.90
CA GLN A 307 -25.85 -7.92 7.24
C GLN A 307 -26.53 -6.56 7.38
N HIS A 308 -26.42 -5.69 6.38
CA HIS A 308 -26.90 -4.30 6.49
C HIS A 308 -28.32 -4.13 5.94
N LEU A 309 -28.59 -4.67 4.75
CA LEU A 309 -29.91 -4.59 4.10
C LEU A 309 -30.86 -5.76 4.46
N LYS A 310 -30.41 -6.71 5.28
CA LYS A 310 -31.19 -7.85 5.80
C LYS A 310 -31.94 -8.63 4.70
N ASN A 311 -31.31 -8.82 3.55
CA ASN A 311 -31.86 -9.54 2.40
C ASN A 311 -31.06 -10.82 2.08
N PRO A 312 -31.24 -11.90 2.88
CA PRO A 312 -30.49 -13.14 2.71
C PRO A 312 -30.77 -13.85 1.37
N LYS A 313 -32.00 -13.75 0.83
CA LYS A 313 -32.35 -14.35 -0.48
C LYS A 313 -31.51 -13.76 -1.61
N LYS A 314 -31.42 -12.42 -1.68
CA LYS A 314 -30.55 -11.76 -2.67
C LYS A 314 -29.07 -12.05 -2.38
N ALA A 315 -28.66 -12.09 -1.12
CA ALA A 315 -27.27 -12.41 -0.76
C ALA A 315 -26.84 -13.80 -1.26
N ILE A 316 -27.69 -14.84 -1.10
CA ILE A 316 -27.39 -16.20 -1.62
C ILE A 316 -27.25 -16.19 -3.14
N THR A 317 -28.11 -15.44 -3.84
CA THR A 317 -28.04 -15.32 -5.32
C THR A 317 -26.72 -14.68 -5.76
N ILE A 318 -26.32 -13.60 -5.10
CA ILE A 318 -25.04 -12.92 -5.34
C ILE A 318 -23.85 -13.83 -4.99
N ILE A 319 -23.92 -14.60 -3.90
CA ILE A 319 -22.88 -15.57 -3.54
C ILE A 319 -22.70 -16.61 -4.65
N ARG A 320 -23.79 -17.17 -5.18
CA ARG A 320 -23.73 -18.12 -6.30
C ARG A 320 -23.03 -17.51 -7.51
N ASN A 321 -23.42 -16.29 -7.88
CA ASN A 321 -22.81 -15.58 -9.01
C ASN A 321 -21.32 -15.31 -8.79
N GLY A 322 -20.93 -14.89 -7.58
CA GLY A 322 -19.53 -14.67 -7.22
C GLY A 322 -18.69 -15.96 -7.21
N LEU A 323 -19.28 -17.11 -6.83
CA LEU A 323 -18.59 -18.40 -6.92
C LEU A 323 -18.44 -18.91 -8.37
N ALA A 324 -19.34 -18.49 -9.27
CA ALA A 324 -19.26 -18.78 -10.70
C ALA A 324 -18.29 -17.85 -11.47
N ASP A 325 -17.96 -16.69 -10.91
CA ASP A 325 -17.05 -15.73 -11.54
C ASP A 325 -15.58 -16.23 -11.47
N PRO A 326 -14.89 -16.39 -12.61
CA PRO A 326 -13.54 -16.94 -12.67
C PRO A 326 -12.47 -16.01 -12.07
N PHE A 327 -12.75 -14.70 -11.96
CA PHE A 327 -11.82 -13.73 -11.39
C PHE A 327 -11.87 -13.71 -9.85
N VAL A 328 -12.83 -14.38 -9.23
CA VAL A 328 -12.90 -14.50 -7.77
C VAL A 328 -11.91 -15.56 -7.31
N ARG A 329 -10.78 -15.11 -6.73
CA ARG A 329 -9.68 -15.95 -6.24
C ARG A 329 -9.91 -16.53 -4.85
N THR A 330 -9.10 -17.52 -4.50
CA THR A 330 -9.31 -18.53 -3.46
C THR A 330 -9.78 -17.97 -2.11
N GLY A 331 -9.15 -16.90 -1.60
CA GLY A 331 -9.53 -16.30 -0.31
C GLY A 331 -10.95 -15.76 -0.28
N HIS A 332 -11.38 -15.04 -1.32
CA HIS A 332 -12.74 -14.52 -1.42
C HIS A 332 -13.76 -15.61 -1.79
N ARG A 333 -13.35 -16.64 -2.55
CA ARG A 333 -14.20 -17.82 -2.79
C ARG A 333 -14.57 -18.50 -1.47
N LEU A 334 -13.59 -18.72 -0.60
CA LEU A 334 -13.83 -19.32 0.72
C LEU A 334 -14.72 -18.41 1.59
N ALA A 335 -14.50 -17.09 1.58
CA ALA A 335 -15.32 -16.14 2.32
C ALA A 335 -16.80 -16.15 1.89
N LEU A 336 -17.06 -16.18 0.58
CA LEU A 336 -18.39 -16.29 0.00
C LEU A 336 -19.06 -17.62 0.40
N TYR A 337 -18.34 -18.73 0.27
CA TYR A 337 -18.81 -20.06 0.65
C TYR A 337 -19.16 -20.14 2.14
N GLN A 338 -18.26 -19.70 3.02
CA GLN A 338 -18.52 -19.67 4.47
C GLN A 338 -19.67 -18.74 4.86
N ARG A 339 -19.88 -17.63 4.13
CA ARG A 339 -21.07 -16.79 4.31
C ARG A 339 -22.35 -17.54 3.93
N ALA A 340 -22.34 -18.34 2.88
CA ALA A 340 -23.47 -19.18 2.49
C ALA A 340 -23.82 -20.19 3.60
N LEU A 341 -22.81 -20.87 4.14
CA LEU A 341 -22.97 -21.81 5.26
C LEU A 341 -23.56 -21.12 6.49
N ARG A 342 -23.05 -19.94 6.87
CA ARG A 342 -23.61 -19.14 7.97
C ARG A 342 -25.08 -18.77 7.77
N ILE A 343 -25.49 -18.46 6.53
CA ILE A 343 -26.90 -18.19 6.22
C ILE A 343 -27.73 -19.48 6.37
N ARG A 344 -27.26 -20.61 5.82
CA ARG A 344 -27.94 -21.92 5.89
C ARG A 344 -28.15 -22.39 7.34
N ASP A 345 -27.13 -22.20 8.17
CA ASP A 345 -27.09 -22.72 9.54
C ASP A 345 -27.79 -21.76 10.53
N SER A 346 -28.06 -20.52 10.12
CA SER A 346 -28.77 -19.54 10.94
C SER A 346 -30.24 -19.92 11.18
N PRO A 347 -30.73 -19.88 12.43
CA PRO A 347 -32.12 -20.20 12.76
C PRO A 347 -33.15 -19.31 12.03
N SER A 348 -32.81 -18.05 11.76
CA SER A 348 -33.70 -17.08 11.10
C SER A 348 -33.81 -17.29 9.58
N CYS A 349 -32.94 -18.13 9.00
CA CYS A 349 -32.82 -18.32 7.56
C CYS A 349 -33.13 -19.75 7.10
N LYS A 350 -33.80 -20.56 7.94
CA LYS A 350 -34.14 -21.97 7.66
C LYS A 350 -34.85 -22.17 6.29
N GLN A 351 -35.71 -21.23 5.91
CA GLN A 351 -36.45 -21.27 4.63
C GLN A 351 -35.56 -21.19 3.38
N PHE A 352 -34.30 -20.76 3.52
CA PHE A 352 -33.36 -20.60 2.42
C PHE A 352 -32.34 -21.74 2.31
N ARG A 353 -32.44 -22.78 3.14
CA ARG A 353 -31.50 -23.91 3.14
C ARG A 353 -31.39 -24.59 1.79
N CYS A 354 -32.53 -24.83 1.13
CA CYS A 354 -32.60 -25.40 -0.22
C CYS A 354 -31.74 -24.63 -1.24
N LEU A 355 -31.67 -23.31 -1.12
CA LEU A 355 -30.91 -22.45 -2.04
C LEU A 355 -29.39 -22.55 -1.89
N VAL A 356 -28.89 -23.19 -0.82
CA VAL A 356 -27.45 -23.31 -0.52
C VAL A 356 -26.91 -24.69 -0.88
N HIS A 357 -27.77 -25.71 -1.05
CA HIS A 357 -27.34 -27.09 -1.32
C HIS A 357 -26.60 -27.25 -2.66
N ASP A 358 -26.93 -26.44 -3.67
CA ASP A 358 -26.33 -26.54 -5.01
C ASP A 358 -24.97 -25.80 -5.14
N LEU A 359 -24.40 -25.29 -4.05
CA LEU A 359 -23.13 -24.56 -4.11
C LEU A 359 -21.93 -25.51 -4.17
N PRO A 360 -20.87 -25.15 -4.93
CA PRO A 360 -19.66 -25.96 -4.99
C PRO A 360 -19.03 -26.05 -3.60
N VAL A 361 -18.78 -27.28 -3.14
CA VAL A 361 -18.17 -27.54 -1.84
C VAL A 361 -16.69 -27.19 -1.91
N ILE A 362 -16.25 -26.30 -1.02
CA ILE A 362 -14.84 -25.98 -0.83
C ILE A 362 -14.37 -26.72 0.42
N THR A 363 -13.59 -27.77 0.25
CA THR A 363 -12.94 -28.50 1.34
C THR A 363 -11.63 -27.85 1.70
N VAL A 364 -11.44 -27.59 2.99
CA VAL A 364 -10.16 -27.17 3.56
C VAL A 364 -9.82 -28.16 4.66
N GLU A 365 -8.62 -28.71 4.62
CA GLU A 365 -8.15 -29.58 5.69
C GLU A 365 -7.87 -28.79 6.96
N ASP A 366 -8.25 -29.37 8.09
CA ASP A 366 -7.88 -28.83 9.39
C ASP A 366 -6.39 -29.08 9.68
N VAL A 367 -5.81 -28.21 10.48
CA VAL A 367 -4.39 -28.23 10.85
C VAL A 367 -4.22 -28.42 12.35
N THR A 368 -3.01 -28.71 12.80
CA THR A 368 -2.73 -28.89 14.23
C THR A 368 -2.77 -27.53 14.94
N HIS A 369 -3.47 -27.46 16.06
CA HIS A 369 -3.53 -26.27 16.92
C HIS A 369 -2.82 -26.57 18.24
N VAL A 370 -1.93 -25.66 18.66
CA VAL A 370 -1.27 -25.71 19.97
C VAL A 370 -1.53 -24.42 20.74
N THR A 371 -1.38 -24.47 22.06
CA THR A 371 -1.56 -23.30 22.92
C THR A 371 -0.35 -23.13 23.82
N ILE A 372 0.25 -21.94 23.77
CA ILE A 372 1.33 -21.53 24.68
C ILE A 372 0.84 -20.42 25.61
N LYS A 373 1.51 -20.25 26.73
CA LYS A 373 1.19 -19.23 27.75
C LYS A 373 2.24 -18.12 27.70
N GLY A 374 1.78 -16.87 27.71
CA GLY A 374 2.65 -15.69 27.76
C GLY A 374 2.20 -14.71 28.85
N ASN A 375 3.16 -14.16 29.60
CA ASN A 375 2.89 -13.12 30.59
C ASN A 375 2.68 -11.79 29.85
N MET A 376 1.45 -11.30 29.80
CA MET A 376 1.14 -10.08 29.06
C MET A 376 1.54 -8.83 29.87
N CYS A 377 2.21 -7.88 29.21
CA CYS A 377 2.52 -6.58 29.79
C CYS A 377 1.22 -5.75 29.90
N PRO A 378 0.89 -5.20 31.07
CA PRO A 378 -0.31 -4.36 31.22
C PRO A 378 -0.11 -3.04 30.46
N GLN A 379 -0.63 -2.97 29.23
CA GLN A 379 -0.67 -1.72 28.46
C GLN A 379 -1.92 -0.89 28.80
N MET A 380 -1.73 0.41 29.01
CA MET A 380 -2.81 1.42 29.01
C MET A 380 -2.99 1.96 27.57
N GLY A 381 -3.75 1.28 26.72
CA GLY A 381 -4.10 1.82 25.40
C GLY A 381 -4.49 0.78 24.33
N MET A 382 -4.91 1.26 23.16
CA MET A 382 -5.11 0.45 21.96
C MET A 382 -3.76 0.27 21.24
N GLY A 383 -3.14 -0.91 21.39
CA GLY A 383 -1.86 -1.25 20.76
C GLY A 383 -1.70 -2.77 20.56
N LYS A 384 -0.65 -3.19 19.84
CA LYS A 384 -0.32 -4.62 19.68
C LYS A 384 0.02 -5.21 21.06
N SER A 385 -0.45 -6.42 21.34
CA SER A 385 -0.16 -7.12 22.60
C SER A 385 1.35 -7.34 22.78
N VAL A 386 1.88 -6.90 23.91
CA VAL A 386 3.30 -7.08 24.29
C VAL A 386 3.40 -8.07 25.44
N PHE A 387 4.36 -8.98 25.35
CA PHE A 387 4.60 -10.05 26.32
C PHE A 387 5.96 -9.87 27.01
N LEU A 388 6.07 -10.41 28.23
CA LEU A 388 7.30 -10.43 29.01
C LEU A 388 7.94 -11.81 28.90
N MET A 389 9.21 -11.83 28.53
CA MET A 389 10.03 -13.03 28.44
C MET A 389 11.26 -12.87 29.34
N GLU A 390 11.62 -13.92 30.06
CA GLU A 390 12.88 -13.96 30.80
C GLU A 390 14.00 -14.35 29.84
N ASP A 391 14.93 -13.42 29.62
CA ASP A 391 16.13 -13.66 28.84
C ASP A 391 17.28 -14.03 29.79
N ILE A 392 17.84 -15.21 29.55
CA ILE A 392 18.98 -15.74 30.31
C ILE A 392 20.22 -15.46 29.48
N CYS A 393 20.75 -14.25 29.58
CA CYS A 393 22.04 -13.94 28.97
C CYS A 393 23.16 -14.63 29.76
N GLU A 394 23.93 -15.49 29.10
CA GLU A 394 25.26 -15.86 29.59
C GLU A 394 26.15 -14.62 29.50
N LYS A 395 26.60 -14.10 30.63
CA LYS A 395 27.71 -13.14 30.62
C LYS A 395 28.97 -13.90 30.22
N GLU A 396 29.63 -13.47 29.15
CA GLU A 396 31.02 -13.86 28.89
C GLU A 396 31.86 -13.43 30.10
N GLY A 397 32.27 -14.43 30.91
CA GLY A 397 33.00 -14.22 32.15
C GLY A 397 32.25 -14.71 33.39
N GLY A 398 32.23 -16.04 33.57
CA GLY A 398 32.05 -16.76 34.83
C GLY A 398 31.16 -16.16 35.92
N GLY A 399 29.96 -16.73 36.09
CA GLY A 399 29.47 -17.07 37.43
C GLY A 399 28.23 -16.39 37.98
N ASN A 400 27.55 -15.49 37.25
CA ASN A 400 26.25 -14.97 37.70
C ASN A 400 25.27 -14.77 36.53
N PHE A 401 24.21 -15.60 36.50
CA PHE A 401 23.06 -15.44 35.61
C PHE A 401 22.24 -14.23 36.08
N SER A 402 22.17 -13.16 35.30
CA SER A 402 21.16 -12.12 35.52
C SER A 402 19.98 -12.41 34.60
N ALA A 403 18.87 -12.90 35.16
CA ALA A 403 17.62 -12.99 34.43
C ALA A 403 17.14 -11.57 34.12
N SER A 404 17.16 -11.19 32.84
CA SER A 404 16.65 -9.90 32.40
C SER A 404 15.26 -10.09 31.80
N THR A 405 14.26 -9.36 32.29
CA THR A 405 12.93 -9.41 31.69
C THR A 405 12.90 -8.52 30.45
N VAL A 406 12.72 -9.11 29.28
CA VAL A 406 12.64 -8.42 27.99
C VAL A 406 11.19 -8.38 27.52
N MET A 407 10.80 -7.24 26.94
CA MET A 407 9.51 -7.11 26.26
C MET A 407 9.62 -7.66 24.84
N CYS A 408 8.67 -8.51 24.46
CA CYS A 408 8.66 -9.16 23.15
C CYS A 408 7.25 -9.16 22.53
N SER A 409 7.23 -9.35 21.23
CA SER A 409 6.04 -9.62 20.43
C SER A 409 5.50 -11.04 20.66
N VAL A 410 4.30 -11.31 20.14
CA VAL A 410 3.67 -12.64 20.26
C VAL A 410 4.44 -13.69 19.45
N GLU A 411 5.02 -13.27 18.33
CA GLU A 411 5.79 -14.10 17.41
C GLU A 411 7.18 -14.43 17.99
N GLU A 412 7.83 -13.48 18.67
CA GLU A 412 9.09 -13.72 19.39
C GLU A 412 8.90 -14.69 20.57
N LEU A 413 7.80 -14.58 21.31
CA LEU A 413 7.44 -15.54 22.35
C LEU A 413 7.29 -16.96 21.79
N ALA A 414 6.60 -17.09 20.66
CA ALA A 414 6.44 -18.36 19.96
C ALA A 414 7.78 -18.91 19.45
N LEU A 415 8.64 -18.07 18.85
CA LEU A 415 10.00 -18.46 18.43
C LEU A 415 10.82 -19.02 19.61
N ASN A 416 10.77 -18.37 20.77
CA ASN A 416 11.47 -18.86 21.95
C ASN A 416 10.93 -20.21 22.43
N HIS A 417 9.60 -20.41 22.39
CA HIS A 417 8.99 -21.71 22.69
C HIS A 417 9.51 -22.80 21.76
N TYR A 418 9.52 -22.59 20.43
CA TYR A 418 10.03 -23.60 19.50
C TYR A 418 11.54 -23.85 19.67
N ARG A 419 12.31 -22.82 20.02
CA ARG A 419 13.74 -22.99 20.36
C ARG A 419 13.95 -23.95 21.53
N GLN A 420 13.13 -23.81 22.59
CA GLN A 420 13.15 -24.72 23.73
C GLN A 420 12.67 -26.15 23.39
N HIS A 421 11.96 -26.31 22.26
CA HIS A 421 11.44 -27.60 21.77
C HIS A 421 12.27 -28.16 20.61
N GLY A 422 13.55 -27.80 20.52
CA GLY A 422 14.52 -28.45 19.63
C GLY A 422 14.66 -27.84 18.23
N PHE A 423 14.05 -26.68 17.96
CA PHE A 423 14.27 -25.93 16.72
C PHE A 423 15.34 -24.86 16.94
N ASP A 424 16.60 -25.16 16.61
CA ASP A 424 17.72 -24.24 16.84
C ASP A 424 17.68 -22.98 15.97
N GLN A 425 16.92 -22.99 14.86
CA GLN A 425 16.73 -21.85 13.97
C GLN A 425 15.26 -21.46 13.83
N GLY A 426 15.02 -20.18 13.58
CA GLY A 426 13.69 -19.67 13.27
C GLY A 426 13.69 -18.25 12.71
N ILE A 427 12.73 -17.96 11.82
CA ILE A 427 12.53 -16.64 11.21
C ILE A 427 11.07 -16.24 11.38
N HIS A 428 10.84 -15.07 11.98
CA HIS A 428 9.58 -14.33 11.83
C HIS A 428 9.67 -13.45 10.59
N GLY A 429 9.06 -13.90 9.50
CA GLY A 429 9.14 -13.21 8.22
C GLY A 429 7.88 -13.25 7.39
N GLU A 430 6.81 -13.87 7.89
CA GLU A 430 5.53 -14.01 7.19
C GLU A 430 5.76 -14.53 5.74
N GLY A 431 4.98 -14.04 4.78
CA GLY A 431 5.18 -14.36 3.37
C GLY A 431 6.53 -13.93 2.79
N SER A 432 7.20 -12.93 3.38
CA SER A 432 8.42 -12.39 2.79
C SER A 432 9.59 -13.38 2.79
N THR A 433 9.61 -14.35 3.71
CA THR A 433 10.63 -15.43 3.70
C THR A 433 10.54 -16.24 2.41
N PHE A 434 9.35 -16.75 2.08
CA PHE A 434 9.14 -17.56 0.87
C PHE A 434 9.23 -16.72 -0.40
N ILE A 435 8.75 -15.47 -0.37
CA ILE A 435 8.85 -14.55 -1.50
C ILE A 435 10.31 -14.22 -1.81
N THR A 436 11.17 -14.07 -0.79
CA THR A 436 12.61 -13.85 -0.96
C THR A 436 13.28 -15.08 -1.56
N LEU A 437 12.98 -16.28 -1.05
CA LEU A 437 13.49 -17.53 -1.65
C LEU A 437 13.04 -17.70 -3.10
N TYR A 438 11.78 -17.39 -3.40
CA TYR A 438 11.22 -17.41 -4.75
C TYR A 438 11.95 -16.40 -5.66
N GLY A 439 12.12 -15.17 -5.21
CA GLY A 439 12.80 -14.12 -5.95
C GLY A 439 14.25 -14.47 -6.29
N ILE A 440 14.95 -15.15 -5.38
CA ILE A 440 16.34 -15.59 -5.60
C ILE A 440 16.38 -16.80 -6.54
N LEU A 441 15.67 -17.89 -6.23
CA LEU A 441 15.75 -19.13 -7.01
C LEU A 441 15.07 -19.07 -8.40
N MET A 442 14.30 -18.01 -8.66
CA MET A 442 13.66 -17.73 -9.96
C MET A 442 14.21 -16.45 -10.62
N TRP A 443 15.32 -15.90 -10.13
CA TRP A 443 15.82 -14.56 -10.51
C TRP A 443 15.94 -14.35 -12.02
N ASP A 444 16.61 -15.28 -12.71
CA ASP A 444 16.84 -15.24 -14.16
C ASP A 444 15.55 -15.31 -14.97
N ILE A 445 14.51 -15.98 -14.46
CA ILE A 445 13.20 -16.07 -15.10
C ILE A 445 12.39 -14.79 -14.88
N ILE A 446 12.46 -14.23 -13.67
CA ILE A 446 11.78 -12.97 -13.32
C ILE A 446 12.32 -11.82 -14.19
N PHE A 447 13.64 -11.78 -14.41
CA PHE A 447 14.32 -10.72 -15.16
C PHE A 447 14.70 -11.12 -16.60
N MET A 448 13.98 -12.08 -17.21
CA MET A 448 14.23 -12.48 -18.59
C MET A 448 13.87 -11.38 -19.61
N ASP A 449 14.61 -11.32 -20.71
CA ASP A 449 14.57 -10.22 -21.69
C ASP A 449 13.52 -10.38 -22.81
N ASP A 450 13.03 -11.61 -23.03
CA ASP A 450 12.27 -11.94 -24.24
C ASP A 450 10.78 -11.53 -24.19
N ILE A 451 10.32 -10.95 -23.09
CA ILE A 451 8.91 -10.58 -22.91
C ILE A 451 8.72 -9.09 -23.20
N PRO A 452 7.92 -8.71 -24.22
CA PRO A 452 7.73 -7.31 -24.57
C PRO A 452 6.93 -6.57 -23.50
N ASP A 453 7.21 -5.27 -23.39
CA ASP A 453 6.51 -4.29 -22.56
C ASP A 453 6.59 -4.48 -21.04
N VAL A 454 7.18 -5.56 -20.51
CA VAL A 454 7.27 -5.80 -19.06
C VAL A 454 8.40 -5.01 -18.40
N PHE A 455 9.46 -4.68 -19.14
CA PHE A 455 10.50 -3.74 -18.73
C PHE A 455 10.49 -2.53 -19.65
N ARG A 456 10.06 -1.39 -19.13
CA ARG A 456 9.90 -0.13 -19.86
C ARG A 456 10.97 0.88 -19.47
N ASN A 457 11.58 0.84 -18.31
CA ASN A 457 12.71 1.72 -17.97
C ASN A 457 13.76 0.96 -17.15
N SER A 458 14.92 1.58 -16.92
CA SER A 458 16.06 0.98 -16.21
C SER A 458 15.95 1.01 -14.68
N TYR A 459 14.79 1.39 -14.13
CA TYR A 459 14.56 1.61 -12.70
C TYR A 459 13.41 0.73 -12.17
N GLN A 460 13.19 -0.42 -12.78
CA GLN A 460 12.19 -1.40 -12.35
C GLN A 460 12.78 -2.43 -11.40
N MET A 461 12.09 -2.64 -10.28
CA MET A 461 12.39 -3.71 -9.32
C MET A 461 11.76 -5.06 -9.70
N ALA A 462 10.88 -5.07 -10.70
CA ALA A 462 10.13 -6.23 -11.16
C ALA A 462 9.60 -6.01 -12.59
N PRO A 463 9.29 -7.09 -13.34
CA PRO A 463 8.54 -6.97 -14.59
C PRO A 463 7.09 -6.53 -14.28
N LEU A 464 6.50 -5.70 -15.17
CA LEU A 464 5.16 -5.13 -14.95
C LEU A 464 4.05 -6.17 -14.82
N ASP A 465 4.24 -7.34 -15.42
CA ASP A 465 3.27 -8.43 -15.41
C ASP A 465 3.33 -9.32 -14.17
N LEU A 466 4.31 -9.14 -13.27
CA LEU A 466 4.60 -10.01 -12.12
C LEU A 466 3.37 -10.34 -11.24
N TYR A 467 2.44 -9.40 -11.11
CA TYR A 467 1.24 -9.54 -10.29
C TYR A 467 -0.03 -9.83 -11.12
N THR A 468 0.13 -10.34 -12.33
CA THR A 468 -0.95 -10.68 -13.26
C THR A 468 -0.82 -12.14 -13.71
N ASP A 469 -1.90 -12.72 -14.23
CA ASP A 469 -1.86 -14.09 -14.77
C ASP A 469 -0.89 -14.21 -15.96
N SER A 470 -0.64 -13.09 -16.67
CA SER A 470 0.26 -13.04 -17.83
C SER A 470 1.71 -13.40 -17.46
N PHE A 471 2.14 -13.23 -16.21
CA PHE A 471 3.50 -13.56 -15.79
C PHE A 471 3.81 -15.04 -16.01
N TYR A 472 2.93 -15.91 -15.51
CA TYR A 472 3.05 -17.36 -15.68
C TYR A 472 2.83 -17.77 -17.12
N GLU A 473 1.77 -17.25 -17.77
CA GLU A 473 1.42 -17.64 -19.13
C GLU A 473 2.53 -17.33 -20.13
N SER A 474 3.17 -16.17 -20.01
CA SER A 474 4.25 -15.74 -20.93
C SER A 474 5.57 -16.47 -20.69
N ARG A 475 5.72 -17.16 -19.55
CA ARG A 475 6.96 -17.83 -19.12
C ARG A 475 6.75 -19.30 -18.77
N ARG A 476 5.62 -19.89 -19.19
CA ARG A 476 5.12 -21.18 -18.70
C ARG A 476 6.18 -22.26 -18.81
N ASP A 477 6.73 -22.46 -20.01
CA ASP A 477 7.64 -23.59 -20.26
C ASP A 477 8.93 -23.49 -19.44
N VAL A 478 9.49 -22.28 -19.31
CA VAL A 478 10.72 -22.03 -18.54
C VAL A 478 10.46 -22.13 -17.03
N ILE A 479 9.33 -21.61 -16.55
CA ILE A 479 8.90 -21.77 -15.16
C ILE A 479 8.72 -23.25 -14.84
N GLU A 480 8.00 -24.00 -15.67
CA GLU A 480 7.76 -25.43 -15.44
C GLU A 480 9.06 -26.24 -15.45
N ALA A 481 9.98 -25.95 -16.37
CA ALA A 481 11.31 -26.57 -16.39
C ALA A 481 12.11 -26.29 -15.11
N ARG A 482 12.12 -25.05 -14.63
CA ARG A 482 12.79 -24.68 -13.35
C ARG A 482 12.13 -25.34 -12.15
N LEU A 483 10.80 -25.39 -12.11
CA LEU A 483 10.07 -26.05 -11.02
C LEU A 483 10.36 -27.55 -10.98
N GLN A 484 10.52 -28.20 -12.14
CA GLN A 484 10.92 -29.60 -12.23
C GLN A 484 12.37 -29.79 -11.78
N GLN A 485 13.28 -28.92 -12.21
CA GLN A 485 14.68 -28.92 -11.77
C GLN A 485 14.77 -28.82 -10.23
N LEU A 486 14.07 -27.84 -9.64
CA LEU A 486 14.01 -27.64 -8.19
C LEU A 486 13.40 -28.85 -7.49
N HIS A 487 12.31 -29.43 -8.03
CA HIS A 487 11.66 -30.59 -7.45
C HIS A 487 12.62 -31.78 -7.29
N SER A 488 13.47 -32.02 -8.30
CA SER A 488 14.48 -33.10 -8.31
C SER A 488 15.81 -32.74 -7.65
N ALA A 489 16.01 -31.49 -7.21
CA ALA A 489 17.30 -31.01 -6.73
C ALA A 489 17.65 -31.58 -5.35
N SER A 490 18.90 -32.01 -5.18
CA SER A 490 19.46 -32.32 -3.85
C SER A 490 19.65 -31.05 -3.01
N SER A 491 19.74 -31.19 -1.69
CA SER A 491 20.04 -30.07 -0.79
C SER A 491 21.34 -29.35 -1.14
N GLU A 492 22.37 -30.08 -1.58
CA GLU A 492 23.63 -29.50 -2.09
C GLU A 492 23.39 -28.64 -3.34
N THR A 493 22.61 -29.15 -4.29
CA THR A 493 22.28 -28.43 -5.52
C THR A 493 21.52 -27.14 -5.22
N LEU A 494 20.53 -27.19 -4.32
CA LEU A 494 19.78 -26.02 -3.87
C LEU A 494 20.67 -25.01 -3.16
N GLY A 495 21.55 -25.48 -2.27
CA GLY A 495 22.51 -24.63 -1.56
C GLY A 495 23.48 -23.93 -2.51
N LYS A 496 23.94 -24.62 -3.56
CA LYS A 496 24.79 -24.05 -4.60
C LYS A 496 24.05 -23.01 -5.45
N LEU A 497 22.85 -23.34 -5.94
CA LEU A 497 21.99 -22.38 -6.68
C LEU A 497 21.75 -21.11 -5.87
N MET A 498 21.45 -21.26 -4.57
CA MET A 498 21.26 -20.14 -3.66
C MET A 498 22.52 -19.27 -3.55
N ALA A 499 23.70 -19.88 -3.37
CA ALA A 499 24.97 -19.17 -3.28
C ALA A 499 25.33 -18.43 -4.56
N ASP A 500 25.24 -19.11 -5.71
CA ASP A 500 25.60 -18.54 -7.01
C ASP A 500 24.78 -17.27 -7.29
N ILE A 501 23.46 -17.32 -7.04
CA ILE A 501 22.58 -16.16 -7.27
C ILE A 501 22.78 -15.09 -6.19
N TRP A 502 22.91 -15.47 -4.92
CA TRP A 502 23.17 -14.51 -3.84
C TRP A 502 24.43 -13.70 -4.13
N THR A 503 25.56 -14.36 -4.38
CA THR A 503 26.84 -13.68 -4.65
C THR A 503 26.79 -12.79 -5.89
N ALA A 504 26.03 -13.17 -6.93
CA ALA A 504 25.92 -12.37 -8.15
C ALA A 504 24.96 -11.18 -8.06
N GLN A 505 23.94 -11.25 -7.19
CA GLN A 505 22.80 -10.32 -7.21
C GLN A 505 22.59 -9.56 -5.90
N GLU A 506 23.30 -9.89 -4.81
CA GLU A 506 23.16 -9.27 -3.50
C GLU A 506 23.21 -7.74 -3.58
N GLY A 507 22.29 -7.09 -2.85
CA GLY A 507 22.17 -5.63 -2.80
C GLY A 507 21.36 -5.01 -3.95
N LYS A 508 21.00 -5.78 -4.99
CA LYS A 508 20.12 -5.26 -6.06
C LYS A 508 18.68 -5.09 -5.58
N ALA A 509 18.05 -3.98 -5.96
CA ALA A 509 16.68 -3.63 -5.59
C ALA A 509 15.66 -4.43 -6.42
N ALA A 510 15.27 -5.60 -5.92
CA ALA A 510 14.24 -6.45 -6.53
C ALA A 510 13.00 -6.54 -5.62
N ALA A 511 11.81 -6.43 -6.21
CA ALA A 511 10.55 -6.32 -5.46
C ALA A 511 10.25 -7.55 -4.58
N LEU A 512 10.81 -8.70 -4.94
CA LEU A 512 10.59 -9.97 -4.25
C LEU A 512 11.71 -10.32 -3.26
N VAL A 513 12.83 -9.59 -3.24
CA VAL A 513 14.01 -9.99 -2.46
C VAL A 513 14.30 -8.95 -1.40
N SER A 514 14.14 -9.34 -0.13
CA SER A 514 14.65 -8.57 0.99
C SER A 514 15.97 -9.19 1.45
N TRP A 515 17.10 -8.60 1.05
CA TRP A 515 18.44 -9.10 1.37
C TRP A 515 18.70 -9.19 2.88
N GLY A 516 18.06 -8.34 3.68
CA GLY A 516 18.12 -8.37 5.14
C GLY A 516 17.18 -9.38 5.81
N ARG A 517 16.41 -10.17 5.05
CA ARG A 517 15.49 -11.18 5.62
C ARG A 517 16.24 -12.34 6.27
N PHE A 518 17.39 -12.70 5.70
CA PHE A 518 18.28 -13.71 6.27
C PHE A 518 19.47 -13.01 6.91
N THR A 519 19.93 -13.52 8.04
CA THR A 519 21.13 -12.98 8.71
C THR A 519 22.40 -13.25 7.92
N SER A 520 22.41 -14.32 7.13
CA SER A 520 23.51 -14.71 6.25
C SER A 520 23.06 -15.63 5.13
N LEU A 521 23.91 -15.76 4.09
CA LEU A 521 23.73 -16.77 3.04
C LEU A 521 23.66 -18.18 3.64
N GLN A 522 24.46 -18.48 4.67
CA GLN A 522 24.46 -19.80 5.32
C GLN A 522 23.10 -20.11 5.97
N GLN A 523 22.46 -19.12 6.59
CA GLN A 523 21.11 -19.30 7.14
C GLN A 523 20.12 -19.64 6.02
N ALA A 524 20.16 -18.91 4.90
CA ALA A 524 19.29 -19.18 3.77
C ALA A 524 19.53 -20.56 3.14
N GLN A 525 20.80 -20.97 2.98
CA GLN A 525 21.20 -22.31 2.52
C GLN A 525 20.70 -23.42 3.46
N SER A 526 20.81 -23.21 4.78
CA SER A 526 20.31 -24.17 5.78
C SER A 526 18.80 -24.33 5.67
N LEU A 527 18.06 -23.24 5.45
CA LEU A 527 16.61 -23.28 5.32
C LEU A 527 16.18 -24.00 4.03
N VAL A 528 16.74 -23.66 2.86
CA VAL A 528 16.37 -24.34 1.60
C VAL A 528 16.71 -25.83 1.64
N SER A 529 17.78 -26.21 2.35
CA SER A 529 18.16 -27.61 2.56
C SER A 529 17.14 -28.37 3.41
N CYS A 530 16.55 -27.72 4.42
CA CYS A 530 15.51 -28.33 5.27
C CYS A 530 14.14 -28.36 4.58
N LEU A 531 13.79 -27.29 3.85
CA LEU A 531 12.53 -27.23 3.10
C LEU A 531 12.49 -28.30 2.00
N GLY A 532 13.60 -28.50 1.30
CA GLY A 532 13.72 -29.47 0.22
C GLY A 532 13.09 -29.03 -1.10
N GLY A 533 13.58 -29.63 -2.18
CA GLY A 533 13.26 -29.22 -3.56
C GLY A 533 11.79 -29.41 -3.93
N MET A 534 11.20 -30.54 -3.54
CA MET A 534 9.79 -30.86 -3.82
C MET A 534 8.83 -29.82 -3.24
N PHE A 535 9.03 -29.46 -1.97
CA PHE A 535 8.18 -28.50 -1.27
C PHE A 535 8.35 -27.09 -1.84
N LEU A 536 9.60 -26.65 -2.08
CA LEU A 536 9.88 -25.34 -2.69
C LEU A 536 9.25 -25.23 -4.09
N SER A 537 9.36 -26.27 -4.91
CA SER A 537 8.70 -26.35 -6.22
C SER A 537 7.17 -26.18 -6.12
N GLY A 538 6.52 -26.84 -5.16
CA GLY A 538 5.07 -26.66 -4.92
C GLY A 538 4.68 -25.22 -4.56
N VAL A 539 5.41 -24.60 -3.62
CA VAL A 539 5.17 -23.20 -3.22
C VAL A 539 5.41 -22.25 -4.40
N PHE A 540 6.52 -22.40 -5.12
CA PHE A 540 6.90 -21.52 -6.22
C PHE A 540 5.99 -21.65 -7.43
N ARG A 541 5.43 -22.84 -7.67
CA ARG A 541 4.37 -23.06 -8.67
C ARG A 541 3.14 -22.22 -8.37
N ARG A 542 2.70 -22.20 -7.11
CA ARG A 542 1.55 -21.40 -6.68
C ARG A 542 1.85 -19.90 -6.76
N LEU A 543 3.03 -19.47 -6.29
CA LEU A 543 3.46 -18.07 -6.37
C LEU A 543 3.58 -17.60 -7.83
N SER A 544 4.11 -18.41 -8.73
CA SER A 544 4.24 -18.05 -10.15
C SER A 544 2.88 -17.86 -10.81
N LYS A 545 1.90 -18.72 -10.51
CA LYS A 545 0.55 -18.65 -11.10
C LYS A 545 -0.29 -17.49 -10.60
N ASP A 546 -0.16 -17.12 -9.32
CA ASP A 546 -1.03 -16.11 -8.71
C ASP A 546 -0.36 -15.37 -7.55
N LEU A 547 0.75 -14.68 -7.83
CA LEU A 547 1.52 -13.99 -6.81
C LEU A 547 0.69 -12.93 -6.05
N ARG A 548 -0.13 -12.16 -6.77
CA ARG A 548 -0.95 -11.08 -6.18
C ARG A 548 -1.84 -11.59 -5.05
N HIS A 549 -2.48 -12.73 -5.26
CA HIS A 549 -3.42 -13.27 -4.28
C HIS A 549 -2.74 -14.20 -3.26
N CYS A 550 -1.61 -14.82 -3.63
CA CYS A 550 -0.88 -15.78 -2.82
C CYS A 550 0.25 -15.16 -1.96
N ARG A 551 0.74 -13.94 -2.23
CA ARG A 551 1.80 -13.31 -1.42
C ARG A 551 1.41 -13.09 0.06
N GLY A 552 0.11 -12.98 0.34
CA GLY A 552 -0.42 -12.81 1.69
C GLY A 552 -1.06 -14.08 2.24
N GLY A 553 -0.93 -14.30 3.55
CA GLY A 553 -1.50 -15.43 4.27
C GLY A 553 -0.57 -16.64 4.41
N LEU A 554 0.70 -16.53 4.01
CA LEU A 554 1.73 -17.48 4.42
C LEU A 554 1.97 -17.36 5.94
N PRO A 555 2.36 -18.45 6.63
CA PRO A 555 2.53 -18.45 8.09
C PRO A 555 3.59 -17.45 8.57
N ASP A 556 3.39 -16.92 9.78
CA ASP A 556 4.28 -15.92 10.40
C ASP A 556 5.71 -16.44 10.56
N LEU A 557 5.85 -17.69 11.01
CA LEU A 557 7.13 -18.31 11.37
C LEU A 557 7.47 -19.49 10.47
N VAL A 558 8.76 -19.61 10.19
CA VAL A 558 9.41 -20.88 9.85
C VAL A 558 10.45 -21.20 10.90
N VAL A 559 10.38 -22.40 11.48
CA VAL A 559 11.34 -22.91 12.46
C VAL A 559 11.90 -24.23 11.97
N TRP A 560 13.20 -24.45 12.12
CA TRP A 560 13.85 -25.66 11.62
C TRP A 560 15.01 -26.09 12.52
N CYS A 561 15.32 -27.38 12.43
CA CYS A 561 16.48 -27.97 13.09
C CYS A 561 17.57 -28.25 12.06
N THR A 562 18.76 -27.67 12.26
CA THR A 562 19.87 -27.78 11.30
C THR A 562 20.44 -29.19 11.20
N HIS A 563 20.38 -29.97 12.28
CA HIS A 563 20.93 -31.33 12.33
C HIS A 563 19.97 -32.41 11.82
N THR A 564 18.66 -32.25 12.05
CA THR A 564 17.66 -33.27 11.68
C THR A 564 16.94 -32.96 10.37
N HIS A 565 17.18 -31.78 9.78
CA HIS A 565 16.48 -31.25 8.61
C HIS A 565 14.95 -31.21 8.75
N HIS A 566 14.44 -31.23 9.99
CA HIS A 566 13.02 -31.09 10.26
C HIS A 566 12.64 -29.62 10.35
N PHE A 567 11.51 -29.23 9.74
CA PHE A 567 10.99 -27.88 9.81
C PHE A 567 9.49 -27.87 10.12
N LYS A 568 9.05 -26.76 10.71
CA LYS A 568 7.64 -26.43 10.93
C LYS A 568 7.33 -25.04 10.40
N LEU A 569 6.11 -24.89 9.87
CA LEU A 569 5.53 -23.61 9.48
C LEU A 569 4.43 -23.28 10.46
N VAL A 570 4.55 -22.14 11.13
CA VAL A 570 3.71 -21.80 12.28
C VAL A 570 3.04 -20.45 12.07
N GLU A 571 1.72 -20.45 12.15
CA GLU A 571 0.90 -19.25 12.21
C GLU A 571 0.60 -18.93 13.67
N VAL A 572 0.97 -17.73 14.12
CA VAL A 572 0.86 -17.31 15.52
C VAL A 572 -0.40 -16.48 15.70
N LYS A 573 -1.23 -16.85 16.69
CA LYS A 573 -2.46 -16.14 17.01
C LYS A 573 -2.44 -15.60 18.43
N GLY A 574 -2.38 -14.29 18.54
CA GLY A 574 -2.54 -13.58 19.80
C GLY A 574 -3.97 -13.69 20.36
N PRO A 575 -4.20 -13.19 21.58
CA PRO A 575 -5.52 -13.21 22.19
C PRO A 575 -6.58 -12.52 21.31
N ASN A 576 -7.67 -13.22 21.03
CA ASN A 576 -8.79 -12.78 20.18
C ASN A 576 -8.51 -12.71 18.67
N ASP A 577 -7.31 -13.04 18.20
CA ASP A 577 -7.04 -13.12 16.76
C ASP A 577 -7.59 -14.43 16.16
N ARG A 578 -7.92 -14.39 14.87
CA ARG A 578 -8.46 -15.54 14.12
C ARG A 578 -7.77 -15.66 12.77
N LEU A 579 -7.71 -16.89 12.28
CA LEU A 579 -7.20 -17.15 10.94
C LEU A 579 -8.04 -16.42 9.88
N SER A 580 -7.35 -15.70 8.99
CA SER A 580 -7.97 -15.18 7.77
C SER A 580 -8.23 -16.31 6.78
N HIS A 581 -9.16 -16.10 5.85
CA HIS A 581 -9.44 -17.09 4.79
C HIS A 581 -8.20 -17.43 3.95
N LYS A 582 -7.29 -16.46 3.73
CA LYS A 582 -6.04 -16.71 3.00
C LYS A 582 -5.10 -17.63 3.78
N GLN A 583 -4.98 -17.41 5.09
CA GLN A 583 -4.16 -18.25 5.99
C GLN A 583 -4.68 -19.67 6.03
N ILE A 584 -5.99 -19.86 6.18
CA ILE A 584 -6.63 -21.18 6.17
C ILE A 584 -6.26 -21.96 4.89
N LEU A 585 -6.33 -21.31 3.72
CA LEU A 585 -6.02 -21.94 2.44
C LEU A 585 -4.53 -22.25 2.28
N TRP A 586 -3.65 -21.36 2.75
CA TRP A 586 -2.22 -21.60 2.72
C TRP A 586 -1.81 -22.73 3.65
N LEU A 587 -2.32 -22.77 4.87
CA LEU A 587 -2.05 -23.85 5.82
C LEU A 587 -2.47 -25.21 5.27
N SER A 588 -3.66 -25.30 4.66
CA SER A 588 -4.11 -26.52 3.98
C SER A 588 -3.21 -26.91 2.80
N GLU A 589 -2.78 -25.95 1.99
CA GLU A 589 -1.88 -26.20 0.86
C GLU A 589 -0.50 -26.68 1.30
N LEU A 590 0.09 -26.01 2.29
CA LEU A 590 1.42 -26.33 2.81
C LEU A 590 1.45 -27.74 3.41
N LYS A 591 0.38 -28.14 4.09
CA LYS A 591 0.18 -29.51 4.56
C LYS A 591 0.09 -30.51 3.41
N HIS A 592 -0.65 -30.18 2.35
CA HIS A 592 -0.74 -31.02 1.15
C HIS A 592 0.62 -31.20 0.45
N LEU A 593 1.49 -30.18 0.51
CA LEU A 593 2.87 -30.24 0.04
C LEU A 593 3.81 -31.01 0.99
N GLY A 594 3.29 -31.61 2.06
CA GLY A 594 4.04 -32.45 3.00
C GLY A 594 4.73 -31.70 4.14
N ALA A 595 4.49 -30.40 4.32
CA ALA A 595 5.05 -29.65 5.44
C ALA A 595 4.30 -29.91 6.75
N THR A 596 5.03 -29.87 7.86
CA THR A 596 4.43 -29.84 9.20
C THR A 596 3.94 -28.42 9.47
N VAL A 597 2.62 -28.23 9.50
CA VAL A 597 1.97 -26.93 9.74
C VAL A 597 1.27 -26.90 11.09
N GLU A 598 1.31 -25.74 11.76
CA GLU A 598 0.75 -25.57 13.10
C GLU A 598 0.18 -24.17 13.29
N VAL A 599 -0.88 -24.04 14.07
CA VAL A 599 -1.40 -22.75 14.55
C VAL A 599 -1.11 -22.65 16.04
N CYS A 600 -0.25 -21.69 16.41
CA CYS A 600 0.18 -21.46 17.78
C CYS A 600 -0.64 -20.34 18.42
N HIS A 601 -1.56 -20.71 19.33
CA HIS A 601 -2.38 -19.78 20.08
C HIS A 601 -1.63 -19.30 21.32
N VAL A 602 -1.50 -17.99 21.49
CA VAL A 602 -0.89 -17.42 22.69
C VAL A 602 -1.98 -16.97 23.65
N GLN A 603 -2.06 -17.66 24.79
CA GLN A 603 -2.94 -17.28 25.89
C GLN A 603 -2.23 -16.32 26.84
N ALA A 604 -2.81 -15.13 27.02
CA ALA A 604 -2.34 -14.18 28.02
C ALA A 604 -2.60 -14.72 29.43
N VAL A 605 -1.52 -14.85 30.21
CA VAL A 605 -1.59 -15.07 31.64
C VAL A 605 -1.41 -13.71 32.31
N GLY A 606 -2.37 -13.32 33.16
CA GLY A 606 -2.26 -12.11 33.94
C GLY A 606 -1.08 -12.23 34.90
N GLY A 607 -0.07 -11.38 34.75
CA GLY A 607 0.89 -11.16 35.82
C GLY A 607 0.11 -10.68 37.03
N LYS A 608 -0.10 -11.55 38.03
CA LYS A 608 -0.56 -11.08 39.34
C LYS A 608 0.36 -9.94 39.71
N SER A 609 -0.24 -8.78 39.94
CA SER A 609 0.39 -7.56 40.45
C SER A 609 1.29 -7.91 41.65
N LYS A 610 2.54 -8.30 41.42
CA LYS A 610 3.62 -8.09 42.37
C LYS A 610 3.83 -6.58 42.36
N ARG A 611 2.97 -5.87 43.11
CA ARG A 611 3.30 -4.55 43.63
C ARG A 611 4.67 -4.72 44.27
N LEU A 612 5.67 -4.09 43.67
CA LEU A 612 6.91 -3.75 44.36
C LEU A 612 6.48 -3.00 45.62
N SER A 613 6.53 -3.70 46.75
CA SER A 613 6.49 -3.12 48.09
C SER A 613 7.84 -2.50 48.41
#